data_AF-A0A935X6Y2-F1
#
_entry.id   AF-A0A935X6Y2-F1
#
_cell.length_a   1.000
_cell.length_b   1.000
_cell.length_c   1.000
_cell.angle_alpha   90.00
_cell.angle_beta   90.00
_cell.angle_gamma   90.00
#
_symmetry.space_group_name_H-M   'P 1'
#
loop_
_entity.id
_entity.type
_entity.pdbx_description
1 polymer ?
#
loop_
_entity_poly.entity_id
_entity_poly.type
_entity_poly.pdbx_seq_one_letter_code
_entity_poly.pdbx_strand_id
1 'polypeptide(L)'
;MAILLEGTAFQRFVRMFVAAVVFGLGLAAGSSCAVADDAAEVNDLAVPMEDAAAIELGKTRFGQKCSGFCHGSGGKGGRGPCLICGKFKRGGKNSDLYRNIAEGVKGTAMGAFGEALPMEEIVAVIAYLRTEQKKKEAAEQ
;
A
#
# COMPACT_ATOMS: atom_id res chain seq x y z
N MET A 1 25.06 52.85 24.49
CA MET A 1 24.34 53.27 25.70
C MET A 1 23.12 52.35 25.84
N ALA A 2 23.22 51.39 26.78
CA ALA A 2 22.20 50.52 27.40
C ALA A 2 21.05 49.97 26.52
N ILE A 3 20.97 48.68 26.15
CA ILE A 3 20.65 47.48 26.98
C ILE A 3 19.43 47.70 27.89
N LEU A 4 18.27 47.13 27.55
CA LEU A 4 17.27 46.69 28.53
C LEU A 4 16.54 45.40 28.08
N LEU A 5 16.81 44.31 28.83
CA LEU A 5 15.97 43.17 29.31
C LEU A 5 14.94 42.52 28.36
N GLU A 6 15.03 41.25 27.94
CA GLU A 6 15.02 39.96 28.69
C GLU A 6 13.82 39.71 29.62
N GLY A 7 12.97 38.75 29.22
CA GLY A 7 12.43 37.73 30.12
C GLY A 7 10.97 37.86 30.54
N THR A 8 10.04 37.15 29.88
CA THR A 8 8.76 36.66 30.49
C THR A 8 8.07 35.52 29.70
N ALA A 9 8.78 34.70 28.92
CA ALA A 9 8.15 33.60 28.18
C ALA A 9 8.33 32.19 28.80
N PHE A 10 9.06 32.06 29.92
CA PHE A 10 9.38 30.76 30.52
C PHE A 10 8.39 30.31 31.64
N GLN A 11 7.45 31.18 32.06
CA GLN A 11 6.62 30.94 33.26
C GLN A 11 5.23 30.35 32.96
N ARG A 12 5.09 29.50 31.93
CA ARG A 12 3.85 28.72 31.69
C ARG A 12 3.96 27.24 32.07
N PHE A 13 5.11 26.80 32.57
CA PHE A 13 5.44 25.38 32.75
C PHE A 13 5.17 24.80 34.16
N VAL A 14 4.59 25.55 35.13
CA VAL A 14 4.59 25.10 36.55
C VAL A 14 3.24 25.24 37.28
N ARG A 15 2.09 25.20 36.59
CA ARG A 15 0.77 25.36 37.27
C ARG A 15 -0.37 24.45 36.80
N MET A 16 -0.09 23.23 36.35
CA MET A 16 -1.15 22.20 36.21
C MET A 16 -0.73 20.81 36.70
N PHE A 17 0.18 20.74 37.66
CA PHE A 17 0.26 19.62 38.59
C PHE A 17 -0.37 20.11 39.90
N VAL A 18 -1.61 19.71 40.20
CA VAL A 18 -2.15 19.39 41.55
C VAL A 18 -3.62 18.95 41.39
N ALA A 19 -3.83 17.68 41.70
CA ALA A 19 -4.98 17.05 42.37
C ALA A 19 -6.40 17.20 41.79
N ALA A 20 -6.92 16.07 41.27
CA ALA A 20 -8.16 15.48 41.79
C ALA A 20 -8.21 13.99 41.44
N VAL A 21 -7.76 13.16 42.38
CA VAL A 21 -8.04 11.73 42.44
C VAL A 21 -9.49 11.57 42.87
N VAL A 22 -10.35 11.04 42.00
CA VAL A 22 -11.65 10.49 42.41
C VAL A 22 -11.71 9.04 41.96
N PHE A 23 -11.56 8.18 42.96
CA PHE A 23 -11.65 6.74 42.90
C PHE A 23 -13.13 6.36 42.76
N GLY A 24 -13.56 5.99 41.56
CA GLY A 24 -14.91 5.54 41.26
C GLY A 24 -14.91 4.07 40.83
N LEU A 25 -15.26 3.19 41.77
CA LEU A 25 -15.54 1.78 41.53
C LEU A 25 -16.83 1.67 40.69
N GLY A 26 -16.69 1.32 39.42
CA GLY A 26 -17.81 1.11 38.50
C GLY A 26 -17.55 -0.09 37.59
N LEU A 27 -18.06 -1.25 37.98
CA LEU A 27 -18.24 -2.41 37.12
C LEU A 27 -19.25 -2.06 36.02
N ALA A 28 -18.79 -1.97 34.78
CA ALA A 28 -19.64 -2.04 33.60
C ALA A 28 -19.00 -3.02 32.60
N ALA A 29 -19.59 -4.21 32.53
CA ALA A 29 -19.37 -5.15 31.46
C ALA A 29 -19.77 -4.49 30.12
N GLY A 30 -18.84 -4.49 29.18
CA GLY A 30 -19.02 -3.94 27.85
C GLY A 30 -17.77 -4.25 27.03
N SER A 31 -17.56 -5.51 26.70
CA SER A 31 -16.51 -5.92 25.75
C SER A 31 -16.96 -5.56 24.34
N SER A 32 -16.92 -4.27 24.06
CA SER A 32 -17.10 -3.67 22.75
C SER A 32 -15.81 -3.85 21.96
N CYS A 33 -15.94 -4.40 20.75
CA CYS A 33 -15.02 -4.34 19.62
C CYS A 33 -13.59 -3.87 19.92
N ALA A 34 -12.68 -4.82 20.12
CA ALA A 34 -11.38 -4.72 19.49
C ALA A 34 -11.35 -5.80 18.41
N VAL A 35 -11.94 -5.48 17.24
CA VAL A 35 -11.37 -6.05 16.01
C VAL A 35 -9.91 -5.62 16.06
N ALA A 36 -9.02 -6.59 16.15
CA ALA A 36 -7.61 -6.30 16.10
C ALA A 36 -7.37 -5.49 14.83
N ASP A 37 -7.01 -4.24 15.07
CA ASP A 37 -6.34 -3.31 14.18
C ASP A 37 -5.54 -4.04 13.10
N ASP A 38 -5.78 -3.60 11.87
CA ASP A 38 -4.88 -3.68 10.73
C ASP A 38 -3.87 -4.85 10.75
N ALA A 39 -4.30 -5.88 10.02
CA ALA A 39 -3.45 -6.73 9.20
C ALA A 39 -2.03 -6.19 8.99
N ALA A 40 -1.11 -6.55 9.89
CA ALA A 40 0.30 -6.78 9.58
C ALA A 40 0.90 -5.78 8.56
N GLU A 41 0.85 -4.49 8.86
CA GLU A 41 1.69 -3.49 8.20
C GLU A 41 3.12 -3.62 8.72
N VAL A 42 3.78 -4.72 8.35
CA VAL A 42 5.23 -4.82 8.33
C VAL A 42 5.66 -5.32 6.95
N ASN A 43 5.93 -4.36 6.07
CA ASN A 43 6.92 -4.49 5.00
C ASN A 43 6.65 -5.62 3.96
N ASP A 44 5.62 -5.51 3.12
CA ASP A 44 5.40 -6.52 2.07
C ASP A 44 6.33 -6.32 0.86
N LEU A 45 6.26 -5.17 0.19
CA LEU A 45 7.19 -4.62 -0.80
C LEU A 45 6.72 -3.21 -1.10
N ALA A 46 7.57 -2.20 -0.88
CA ALA A 46 7.24 -0.82 -1.20
C ALA A 46 7.09 -0.64 -2.72
N VAL A 47 5.98 -0.04 -3.14
CA VAL A 47 5.64 0.17 -4.55
C VAL A 47 5.42 1.67 -4.78
N PRO A 48 6.08 2.30 -5.76
CA PRO A 48 6.06 3.74 -5.96
C PRO A 48 4.78 4.22 -6.68
N MET A 49 3.63 4.15 -6.01
CA MET A 49 2.33 4.57 -6.59
C MET A 49 2.14 6.09 -6.68
N GLU A 50 3.07 6.87 -6.13
CA GLU A 50 3.06 8.34 -6.18
C GLU A 50 4.07 8.89 -7.20
N ASP A 51 4.94 8.03 -7.74
CA ASP A 51 5.90 8.38 -8.79
C ASP A 51 5.28 8.18 -10.17
N ALA A 52 4.93 9.28 -10.83
CA ALA A 52 4.36 9.26 -12.17
C ALA A 52 5.28 8.60 -13.21
N ALA A 53 6.61 8.72 -13.08
CA ALA A 53 7.55 8.11 -14.01
C ALA A 53 7.57 6.59 -13.85
N ALA A 54 7.55 6.08 -12.61
CA ALA A 54 7.44 4.66 -12.34
C ALA A 54 6.12 4.07 -12.85
N ILE A 55 5.00 4.79 -12.68
CA ILE A 55 3.69 4.35 -13.18
C ILE A 55 3.68 4.28 -14.71
N GLU A 56 4.20 5.28 -15.41
CA GLU A 56 4.23 5.26 -16.89
C GLU A 56 5.22 4.21 -17.44
N LEU A 57 6.35 3.96 -16.76
CA LEU A 57 7.22 2.83 -17.06
C LEU A 57 6.48 1.50 -16.91
N GLY A 58 5.79 1.32 -15.78
CA GLY A 58 5.00 0.13 -15.49
C GLY A 58 3.90 -0.12 -16.52
N LYS A 59 3.17 0.92 -16.90
CA LYS A 59 2.17 0.88 -17.97
C LYS A 59 2.75 0.43 -19.30
N THR A 60 3.92 0.97 -19.66
CA THR A 60 4.62 0.61 -20.90
C THR A 60 5.01 -0.88 -20.89
N ARG A 61 5.64 -1.35 -19.80
CA ARG A 61 6.04 -2.75 -19.66
C ARG A 61 4.87 -3.71 -19.61
N PHE A 62 3.81 -3.33 -18.89
CA PHE A 62 2.56 -4.09 -18.85
C PHE A 62 1.95 -4.24 -20.25
N GLY A 63 1.92 -3.16 -21.04
CA GLY A 63 1.45 -3.18 -22.43
C GLY A 63 2.26 -4.13 -23.32
N GLN A 64 3.59 -4.12 -23.17
CA GLN A 64 4.52 -4.92 -23.98
C GLN A 64 4.52 -6.41 -23.64
N LYS A 65 4.36 -6.76 -22.36
CA LYS A 65 4.63 -8.14 -21.88
C LYS A 65 3.39 -8.86 -21.32
N CYS A 66 2.37 -8.14 -20.87
CA CYS A 66 1.29 -8.73 -20.06
C CYS A 66 -0.11 -8.57 -20.68
N SER A 67 -0.37 -7.40 -21.28
CA SER A 67 -1.70 -7.01 -21.77
C SER A 67 -2.20 -7.86 -22.93
N GLY A 68 -1.44 -7.87 -24.05
CA GLY A 68 -1.97 -8.24 -25.36
C GLY A 68 -2.55 -9.65 -25.49
N PHE A 69 -1.98 -10.64 -24.79
CA PHE A 69 -2.41 -12.04 -24.91
C PHE A 69 -3.20 -12.55 -23.69
N CYS A 70 -2.93 -12.00 -22.50
CA CYS A 70 -3.40 -12.59 -21.25
C CYS A 70 -4.30 -11.65 -20.46
N HIS A 71 -3.75 -10.55 -19.94
CA HIS A 71 -4.40 -9.79 -18.88
C HIS A 71 -5.25 -8.60 -19.37
N GLY A 72 -5.33 -8.41 -20.68
CA GLY A 72 -6.11 -7.33 -21.29
C GLY A 72 -5.55 -5.94 -20.99
N SER A 73 -6.08 -4.95 -21.69
CA SER A 73 -5.68 -3.55 -21.49
C SER A 73 -5.98 -3.10 -20.06
N GLY A 74 -4.99 -2.51 -19.39
CA GLY A 74 -5.09 -2.07 -18.00
C GLY A 74 -5.28 -3.18 -16.97
N GLY A 75 -4.99 -4.45 -17.30
CA GLY A 75 -5.10 -5.55 -16.33
C GLY A 75 -6.53 -5.98 -16.03
N LYS A 76 -7.50 -5.60 -16.89
CA LYS A 76 -8.93 -5.92 -16.73
C LYS A 76 -9.26 -7.40 -16.88
N GLY A 77 -8.31 -8.21 -17.34
CA GLY A 77 -8.49 -9.63 -17.60
C GLY A 77 -8.80 -9.93 -19.06
N GLY A 78 -8.79 -11.21 -19.39
CA GLY A 78 -9.01 -11.74 -20.73
C GLY A 78 -8.81 -13.25 -20.71
N ARG A 79 -7.80 -13.75 -21.42
CA ARG A 79 -7.37 -15.15 -21.28
C ARG A 79 -6.78 -15.44 -19.90
N GLY A 80 -6.11 -14.45 -19.31
CA GLY A 80 -5.62 -14.44 -17.94
C GLY A 80 -6.61 -13.77 -16.99
N PRO A 81 -6.42 -13.95 -15.67
CA PRO A 81 -7.27 -13.33 -14.66
C PRO A 81 -7.17 -11.80 -14.69
N CYS A 82 -8.23 -11.15 -14.21
CA CYS A 82 -8.21 -9.72 -13.92
C CYS A 82 -7.25 -9.41 -12.76
N LEU A 83 -6.28 -8.53 -13.01
CA LEU A 83 -5.23 -8.14 -12.06
C LEU A 83 -5.61 -6.91 -11.24
N ILE A 84 -6.66 -6.18 -11.65
CA ILE A 84 -7.14 -4.98 -10.96
C ILE A 84 -8.44 -5.20 -10.18
N CYS A 85 -8.96 -6.42 -10.16
CA CYS A 85 -10.26 -6.75 -9.55
C CYS A 85 -10.17 -7.05 -8.04
N GLY A 86 -8.99 -6.90 -7.42
CA GLY A 86 -8.77 -7.16 -6.00
C GLY A 86 -8.86 -8.64 -5.57
N LYS A 87 -9.04 -9.58 -6.51
CA LYS A 87 -9.22 -11.01 -6.23
C LYS A 87 -8.04 -11.82 -6.77
N PHE A 88 -7.15 -12.25 -5.88
CA PHE A 88 -5.96 -13.00 -6.25
C PHE A 88 -5.98 -14.43 -5.68
N LYS A 89 -5.79 -15.43 -6.56
CA LYS A 89 -5.71 -16.85 -6.15
C LYS A 89 -4.31 -17.28 -5.67
N ARG A 90 -3.27 -16.49 -5.96
CA ARG A 90 -1.85 -16.81 -5.74
C ARG A 90 -1.14 -15.76 -4.88
N GLY A 91 -1.87 -15.18 -3.93
CA GLY A 91 -1.40 -14.06 -3.10
C GLY A 91 -1.64 -12.71 -3.78
N GLY A 92 -2.03 -11.72 -2.97
CA GLY A 92 -2.41 -10.37 -3.43
C GLY A 92 -1.55 -9.27 -2.84
N LYS A 93 -0.50 -9.61 -2.08
CA LYS A 93 0.50 -8.66 -1.56
C LYS A 93 1.45 -8.22 -2.67
N ASN A 94 2.08 -7.08 -2.53
CA ASN A 94 3.04 -6.57 -3.52
C ASN A 94 4.21 -7.54 -3.75
N SER A 95 4.72 -8.17 -2.68
CA SER A 95 5.74 -9.22 -2.79
C SER A 95 5.24 -10.50 -3.46
N ASP A 96 3.97 -10.87 -3.26
CA ASP A 96 3.37 -11.99 -3.99
C ASP A 96 3.28 -11.69 -5.48
N LEU A 97 2.85 -10.47 -5.85
CA LEU A 97 2.79 -10.03 -7.24
C LEU A 97 4.19 -10.01 -7.87
N TYR A 98 5.19 -9.50 -7.15
CA TYR A 98 6.58 -9.53 -7.59
C TYR A 98 7.05 -10.96 -7.86
N ARG A 99 6.89 -11.88 -6.90
CA ARG A 99 7.26 -13.29 -7.05
C ARG A 99 6.57 -13.93 -8.24
N ASN A 100 5.25 -13.73 -8.37
CA ASN A 100 4.45 -14.31 -9.46
C ASN A 100 4.88 -13.79 -10.84
N ILE A 101 5.35 -12.54 -10.95
CA ILE A 101 5.87 -11.98 -12.20
C ILE A 101 7.29 -12.48 -12.45
N ALA A 102 8.17 -12.39 -11.45
CA ALA A 102 9.57 -12.76 -11.57
C ALA A 102 9.75 -14.25 -11.88
N GLU A 103 9.08 -15.13 -11.14
CA GLU A 103 9.20 -16.59 -11.24
C GLU A 103 8.14 -17.24 -12.12
N GLY A 104 7.12 -16.49 -12.53
CA GLY A 104 5.94 -17.04 -13.17
C GLY A 104 5.05 -17.82 -12.19
N VAL A 105 4.01 -18.46 -12.72
CA VAL A 105 3.07 -19.24 -11.91
C VAL A 105 3.07 -20.69 -12.37
N LYS A 106 3.68 -21.56 -11.57
CA LYS A 106 3.77 -23.01 -11.83
C LYS A 106 2.38 -23.62 -12.09
N GLY A 107 2.32 -24.48 -13.11
CA GLY A 107 1.08 -25.12 -13.55
C GLY A 107 0.12 -24.21 -14.33
N THR A 108 0.59 -23.04 -14.81
CA THR A 108 -0.18 -22.14 -15.66
C THR A 108 0.62 -21.73 -16.90
N ALA A 109 -0.03 -21.05 -17.85
CA ALA A 109 0.64 -20.48 -19.02
C ALA A 109 1.44 -19.19 -18.70
N MET A 110 1.40 -18.69 -17.46
CA MET A 110 2.15 -17.49 -17.06
C MET A 110 3.59 -17.88 -16.71
N GLY A 111 4.49 -17.71 -17.68
CA GLY A 111 5.93 -17.94 -17.52
C GLY A 111 6.63 -16.90 -16.65
N ALA A 112 7.91 -17.16 -16.35
CA ALA A 112 8.78 -16.27 -15.59
C ALA A 112 9.20 -15.05 -16.43
N PHE A 113 9.19 -13.86 -15.83
CA PHE A 113 9.65 -12.62 -16.47
C PHE A 113 10.92 -12.05 -15.83
N GLY A 114 11.45 -12.65 -14.75
CA GLY A 114 12.62 -12.14 -14.03
C GLY A 114 13.90 -12.08 -14.86
N GLU A 115 14.02 -12.90 -15.92
CA GLU A 115 15.15 -12.83 -16.86
C GLU A 115 14.97 -11.71 -17.91
N ALA A 116 13.73 -11.28 -18.16
CA ALA A 116 13.39 -10.33 -19.21
C ALA A 116 13.12 -8.91 -18.67
N LEU A 117 12.78 -8.78 -17.39
CA LEU A 117 12.47 -7.53 -16.71
C LEU A 117 13.30 -7.45 -15.42
N PRO A 118 14.12 -6.40 -15.23
CA PRO A 118 14.81 -6.18 -13.97
C PRO A 118 13.81 -5.84 -12.85
N MET A 119 14.29 -5.91 -11.60
CA MET A 119 13.47 -5.73 -10.40
C MET A 119 12.65 -4.43 -10.43
N GLU A 120 13.29 -3.33 -10.83
CA GLU A 120 12.69 -1.99 -10.86
C GLU A 120 11.53 -1.92 -11.87
N GLU A 121 11.64 -2.61 -13.00
CA GLU A 121 10.58 -2.67 -14.01
C GLU A 121 9.41 -3.53 -13.54
N ILE A 122 9.67 -4.64 -12.83
CA ILE A 122 8.60 -5.45 -12.24
C ILE A 122 7.86 -4.64 -11.17
N VAL A 123 8.59 -3.93 -10.31
CA VAL A 123 8.00 -3.04 -9.29
C VAL A 123 7.19 -1.92 -9.94
N ALA A 124 7.68 -1.33 -11.02
CA ALA A 124 6.95 -0.34 -11.81
C ALA A 124 5.63 -0.91 -12.38
N VAL A 125 5.65 -2.14 -12.91
CA VAL A 125 4.42 -2.83 -13.37
C VAL A 125 3.42 -3.00 -12.22
N ILE A 126 3.89 -3.36 -11.02
CA ILE A 126 3.02 -3.48 -9.85
C ILE A 126 2.46 -2.11 -9.46
N ALA A 127 3.26 -1.04 -9.50
CA ALA A 127 2.80 0.34 -9.25
C ALA A 127 1.65 0.70 -10.18
N TYR A 128 1.83 0.48 -11.48
CA TYR A 128 0.80 0.69 -12.48
C TYR A 128 -0.49 -0.10 -12.17
N LEU A 129 -0.37 -1.40 -11.87
CA LEU A 129 -1.53 -2.25 -11.55
C LEU A 129 -2.29 -1.77 -10.32
N ARG A 130 -1.58 -1.30 -9.28
CA ARG A 130 -2.22 -0.75 -8.07
C ARG A 130 -2.91 0.57 -8.34
N THR A 131 -2.30 1.44 -9.15
CA THR A 131 -2.94 2.67 -9.60
C THR A 131 -4.23 2.37 -10.38
N GLU A 132 -4.21 1.39 -11.28
CA GLU A 132 -5.41 0.98 -12.04
C GLU A 132 -6.48 0.31 -11.17
N GLN A 133 -6.05 -0.50 -10.18
CA GLN A 133 -6.95 -1.07 -9.18
C GLN A 133 -7.66 0.04 -8.38
N LYS A 134 -6.92 1.02 -7.85
CA LYS A 134 -7.49 2.15 -7.12
C LYS A 134 -8.48 2.96 -7.96
N LYS A 135 -8.16 3.18 -9.25
CA LYS A 135 -9.07 3.85 -10.19
C LYS A 135 -10.36 3.07 -10.40
N LYS A 136 -10.28 1.74 -10.57
CA LYS A 136 -11.46 0.87 -10.71
C LYS A 136 -12.32 0.91 -9.46
N GLU A 137 -11.71 0.77 -8.28
CA GLU A 137 -12.43 0.82 -7.00
C GLU A 137 -13.13 2.17 -6.79
N ALA A 138 -12.51 3.28 -7.20
CA ALA A 138 -13.13 4.61 -7.13
C ALA A 138 -14.27 4.82 -8.14
N ALA A 139 -14.28 4.08 -9.25
CA ALA A 139 -15.33 4.17 -10.27
C ALA A 139 -16.54 3.26 -9.99
N GLU A 140 -16.38 2.29 -9.09
CA GLU A 140 -17.43 1.33 -8.70
C GLU A 140 -18.17 1.73 -7.41
N GLN A 141 -17.72 2.80 -6.76
CA GLN A 141 -18.38 3.45 -5.61
C GLN A 141 -19.28 4.59 -6.08
#